data_AF-A0A4Q4M6N0-F1
#
_entry.id   AF-A0A4Q4M6N0-F1
#
_cell.length_a   1.000
_cell.length_b   1.000
_cell.length_c   1.000
_cell.angle_alpha   90.00
_cell.angle_beta   90.00
_cell.angle_gamma   90.00
#
_symmetry.space_group_name_H-M   'P 1'
#
loop_
_entity.id
_entity.type
_entity.pdbx_description
1 polymer ?
#
loop_
_entity_poly.entity_id
_entity_poly.type
_entity_poly.pdbx_seq_one_letter_code
_entity_poly.pdbx_strand_id
1 'polypeptide(L)'
;MVGARRLLVLDGHESHQSLEFQELCKENNIYTLCMPPHSSHLLQPLDVSCFSPLKRAYSREVESLIRHHINHITKLEFLPAFKTAFDRAFTPANICSAFRGAGLVPLQPDAVLSKLDVQLRTPTLAALPEAPWEACTPSNVRELEAQSTLIRDRVRRHKSSSPASIIEAINQLKKGAEVMMLSAELMRDRIASLEKANKAASARKQRKKKRIQKQGTLTKGEGEDILAQREVEQQISREERQGGARSGLSRQALARC
;
A
#
# COMPACT_ATOMS: atom_id res chain seq x y z
N MET A 1 16.79 42.61 -1.33
CA MET A 1 16.98 41.18 -1.71
C MET A 1 16.29 40.30 -0.69
N VAL A 2 15.16 39.69 -1.03
CA VAL A 2 14.58 38.59 -0.23
C VAL A 2 15.38 37.33 -0.56
N GLY A 3 15.89 36.59 0.44
CA GLY A 3 16.45 35.24 0.24
C GLY A 3 17.98 35.09 0.14
N ALA A 4 18.78 35.96 0.79
CA ALA A 4 20.24 35.78 0.84
C ALA A 4 20.68 34.47 1.56
N ARG A 5 19.84 33.96 2.47
CA ARG A 5 20.05 32.73 3.24
C ARG A 5 18.76 31.93 3.26
N ARG A 6 18.85 30.61 3.19
CA ARG A 6 17.71 29.69 3.21
C ARG A 6 17.85 28.73 4.38
N LEU A 7 16.73 28.34 4.99
CA LEU A 7 16.69 27.30 6.02
C LEU A 7 16.07 26.05 5.41
N LEU A 8 16.77 24.92 5.53
CA LEU A 8 16.31 23.61 5.12
C LEU A 8 16.08 22.75 6.36
N VAL A 9 14.82 22.47 6.66
CA VAL A 9 14.42 21.60 7.77
C VAL A 9 14.38 20.16 7.28
N LEU A 10 15.12 19.28 7.94
CA LEU A 10 15.35 17.90 7.52
C LEU A 10 14.98 16.93 8.64
N ASP A 11 14.64 15.70 8.25
CA ASP A 11 14.57 14.60 9.21
C ASP A 11 15.98 14.10 9.57
N GLY A 12 16.05 13.24 10.59
CA GLY A 12 17.30 12.68 11.09
C GLY A 12 17.92 11.58 10.24
N HIS A 13 17.49 11.40 8.99
CA HIS A 13 18.01 10.31 8.14
C HIS A 13 19.50 10.47 7.82
N GLU A 14 20.24 9.36 7.79
CA GLU A 14 21.71 9.34 7.66
C GLU A 14 22.21 10.05 6.40
N SER A 15 21.43 10.04 5.31
CA SER A 15 21.76 10.75 4.06
C SER A 15 21.89 12.27 4.22
N HIS A 16 21.30 12.85 5.27
CA HIS A 16 21.38 14.29 5.55
C HIS A 16 22.62 14.67 6.39
N GLN A 17 23.41 13.69 6.81
CA GLN A 17 24.56 13.87 7.69
C GLN A 17 25.89 13.74 6.98
N SER A 18 25.91 13.53 5.65
CA SER A 18 27.15 13.45 4.89
C SER A 18 27.85 14.81 4.80
N LEU A 19 29.19 14.79 4.86
CA LEU A 19 30.01 15.99 4.74
C LEU A 19 29.76 16.70 3.40
N GLU A 20 29.72 15.95 2.30
CA GLU A 20 29.46 16.47 0.95
C GLU A 20 28.12 17.25 0.88
N PHE A 21 27.07 16.74 1.53
CA PHE A 21 25.78 17.43 1.58
C PHE A 21 25.85 18.73 2.39
N GLN A 22 26.56 18.73 3.52
CA GLN A 22 26.73 19.92 4.35
C GLN A 22 27.57 21.00 3.66
N GLU A 23 28.65 20.61 2.97
CA GLU A 23 29.48 21.50 2.17
C GLU A 23 28.67 22.14 1.05
N LEU A 24 27.90 21.34 0.29
CA LEU A 24 27.02 21.85 -0.75
C LEU A 24 25.98 22.85 -0.20
N CYS A 25 25.39 22.57 0.96
CA CYS A 25 24.45 23.50 1.61
C CYS A 25 25.15 24.82 1.98
N LYS A 26 26.35 24.74 2.56
CA LYS A 26 27.15 25.91 2.97
C LYS A 26 27.52 26.79 1.78
N GLU A 27 28.01 26.20 0.69
CA GLU A 27 28.34 26.92 -0.56
C GLU A 27 27.13 27.65 -1.14
N ASN A 28 25.93 27.10 -0.96
CA ASN A 28 24.67 27.68 -1.45
C ASN A 28 23.94 28.58 -0.43
N ASN A 29 24.59 28.93 0.70
CA ASN A 29 24.00 29.72 1.79
C ASN A 29 22.70 29.11 2.36
N ILE A 30 22.66 27.78 2.43
CA ILE A 30 21.57 26.98 3.01
C ILE A 30 22.00 26.50 4.40
N TYR A 31 21.26 26.91 5.42
CA TYR A 31 21.39 26.37 6.77
C TYR A 31 20.51 25.14 6.89
N THR A 32 21.07 24.04 7.37
CA THR A 32 20.31 22.82 7.65
C THR A 32 19.91 22.79 9.12
N LEU A 33 18.67 22.40 9.40
CA LEU A 33 18.16 22.17 10.75
C LEU A 33 17.54 20.78 10.79
N CYS A 34 18.14 19.90 11.58
CA CYS A 34 17.63 18.56 11.80
C CYS A 34 16.54 18.57 12.87
N MET A 35 15.40 17.96 12.57
CA MET A 35 14.31 17.78 13.53
C MET A 35 14.69 16.73 14.58
N PRO A 36 14.21 16.85 15.83
CA PRO A 36 14.32 15.78 16.82
C PRO A 36 13.72 14.46 16.29
N PRO A 37 14.25 13.29 16.72
CA PRO A 37 13.67 12.00 16.34
C PRO A 37 12.17 11.93 16.62
N HIS A 38 11.44 11.24 15.74
CA HIS A 38 9.98 11.02 15.86
C HIS A 38 9.11 12.29 15.88
N SER A 39 9.62 13.45 15.49
CA SER A 39 8.88 14.73 15.51
C SER A 39 8.36 15.20 14.14
N SER A 40 8.57 14.43 13.06
CA SER A 40 8.14 14.79 11.69
C SER A 40 6.65 15.13 11.60
N HIS A 41 5.80 14.36 12.28
CA HIS A 41 4.35 14.59 12.33
C HIS A 41 3.93 15.94 12.97
N LEU A 42 4.86 16.62 13.64
CA LEU A 42 4.65 17.93 14.28
C LEU A 42 5.36 19.05 13.52
N LEU A 43 6.62 18.81 13.12
CA LEU A 43 7.53 19.84 12.63
C LEU A 43 7.72 19.82 11.11
N GLN A 44 7.37 18.74 10.43
CA GLN A 44 7.57 18.62 8.98
C GLN A 44 6.31 19.13 8.25
N PRO A 45 6.37 20.28 7.56
CA PRO A 45 5.19 20.86 6.90
C PRO A 45 4.53 19.87 5.92
N LEU A 46 5.34 19.08 5.23
CA LEU A 46 4.86 18.08 4.29
C LEU A 46 3.95 17.05 4.94
N ASP A 47 4.33 16.52 6.12
CA ASP A 47 3.54 15.55 6.88
C ASP A 47 2.33 16.20 7.53
N VAL A 48 2.48 17.42 8.06
CA VAL A 48 1.40 18.13 8.77
C VAL A 48 0.23 18.44 7.86
N SER A 49 0.46 18.84 6.59
CA SER A 49 -0.65 19.33 5.76
C SER A 49 -0.57 19.07 4.26
N CYS A 50 0.59 18.77 3.65
CA CYS A 50 0.66 18.63 2.19
C CYS A 50 0.39 17.19 1.69
N PHE A 51 0.87 16.18 2.43
CA PHE A 51 0.75 14.79 1.99
C PHE A 51 -0.66 14.22 2.09
N SER A 52 -1.48 14.66 3.04
CA SER A 52 -2.89 14.23 3.11
C SER A 52 -3.70 14.63 1.87
N PRO A 53 -3.70 15.91 1.45
CA PRO A 53 -4.30 16.33 0.19
C PRO A 53 -3.70 15.63 -1.04
N LEU A 54 -2.37 15.44 -1.08
CA LEU A 54 -1.71 14.72 -2.17
C LEU A 54 -2.21 13.29 -2.30
N LYS A 55 -2.23 12.52 -1.19
CA LYS A 55 -2.73 11.14 -1.17
C LYS A 55 -4.17 11.08 -1.67
N ARG A 56 -5.04 11.97 -1.18
CA ARG A 56 -6.45 12.04 -1.60
C ARG A 56 -6.58 12.38 -3.09
N ALA A 57 -5.83 13.36 -3.59
CA ALA A 57 -5.87 13.75 -4.99
C ALA A 57 -5.36 12.61 -5.89
N TYR A 58 -4.26 11.96 -5.49
CA TYR A 58 -3.70 10.83 -6.23
C TYR A 58 -4.63 9.62 -6.23
N SER A 59 -5.28 9.29 -5.10
CA SER A 59 -6.30 8.24 -5.06
C SER A 59 -7.41 8.46 -6.08
N ARG A 60 -7.87 9.71 -6.27
CA ARG A 60 -8.87 10.03 -7.30
C ARG A 60 -8.36 9.83 -8.72
N GLU A 61 -7.10 10.16 -8.99
CA GLU A 61 -6.48 9.90 -10.30
C GLU A 61 -6.39 8.38 -10.56
N VAL A 62 -6.02 7.60 -9.55
CA VAL A 62 -6.00 6.13 -9.61
C VAL A 62 -7.40 5.57 -9.86
N GLU A 63 -8.42 6.03 -9.14
CA GLU A 63 -9.82 5.64 -9.36
C GLU A 63 -10.29 5.98 -10.80
N SER A 64 -9.85 7.11 -11.34
CA SER A 64 -10.12 7.48 -12.73
C SER A 64 -9.48 6.50 -13.72
N LEU A 65 -8.21 6.14 -13.53
CA LEU A 65 -7.52 5.16 -14.37
C LEU A 65 -8.20 3.78 -14.32
N ILE A 66 -8.63 3.34 -13.14
CA ILE A 66 -9.35 2.07 -12.96
C ILE A 66 -10.68 2.08 -13.74
N ARG A 67 -11.42 3.19 -13.73
CA ARG A 67 -12.66 3.35 -14.53
C ARG A 67 -12.43 3.23 -16.03
N HIS A 68 -11.21 3.54 -16.51
CA HIS A 68 -10.80 3.35 -17.90
C HIS A 68 -10.14 1.98 -18.15
N HIS A 69 -10.38 1.01 -17.27
CA HIS A 69 -9.83 -0.36 -17.32
C HIS A 69 -8.30 -0.46 -17.22
N ILE A 70 -7.63 0.58 -16.72
CA ILE A 70 -6.20 0.56 -16.44
C ILE A 70 -6.00 0.06 -15.01
N ASN A 71 -5.86 -1.26 -14.87
CA ASN A 71 -5.71 -1.93 -13.58
C ASN A 71 -4.24 -2.08 -13.12
N HIS A 72 -3.29 -1.62 -13.93
CA HIS A 72 -1.87 -1.69 -13.62
C HIS A 72 -1.18 -0.37 -13.96
N ILE A 73 -0.74 0.33 -12.93
CA ILE A 73 -0.06 1.63 -13.08
C ILE A 73 1.43 1.38 -13.37
N THR A 74 1.88 1.76 -14.55
CA THR A 74 3.30 1.83 -14.89
C THR A 74 3.80 3.26 -14.71
N LYS A 75 5.06 3.55 -15.07
CA LYS A 75 5.58 4.92 -15.04
C LYS A 75 4.83 5.87 -15.98
N LEU A 76 4.28 5.34 -17.07
CA LEU A 76 3.54 6.12 -18.07
C LEU A 76 2.25 6.70 -17.49
N GLU A 77 1.58 5.96 -16.61
CA GLU A 77 0.37 6.42 -15.93
C GLU A 77 0.68 7.13 -14.60
N PHE A 78 1.71 6.67 -13.89
CA PHE A 78 2.11 7.24 -12.60
C PHE A 78 2.49 8.72 -12.71
N LEU A 79 3.38 9.07 -13.64
CA LEU A 79 3.93 10.43 -13.69
C LEU A 79 2.86 11.49 -13.98
N PRO A 80 1.96 11.31 -14.98
CA PRO A 80 0.87 12.26 -15.22
C PRO A 80 -0.13 12.33 -14.07
N ALA A 81 -0.52 11.18 -13.49
CA ALA A 81 -1.44 11.13 -12.36
C ALA A 81 -0.84 11.81 -11.12
N PHE A 82 0.43 11.54 -10.83
CA PHE A 82 1.15 12.18 -9.73
C PHE A 82 1.29 13.68 -9.96
N LYS A 83 1.66 14.13 -11.16
CA LYS A 83 1.77 15.56 -11.47
C LYS A 83 0.44 16.29 -11.27
N THR A 84 -0.65 15.70 -11.75
CA THR A 84 -2.00 16.25 -11.57
C THR A 84 -2.39 16.33 -10.10
N ALA A 85 -2.10 15.28 -9.33
CA ALA A 85 -2.34 15.26 -7.89
C ALA A 85 -1.47 16.28 -7.14
N PHE A 86 -0.21 16.41 -7.55
CA PHE A 86 0.76 17.35 -6.98
C PHE A 86 0.29 18.79 -7.16
N ASP A 87 -0.12 19.18 -8.37
CA ASP A 87 -0.57 20.55 -8.65
C ASP A 87 -1.83 20.92 -7.85
N ARG A 88 -2.71 19.95 -7.60
CA ARG A 88 -3.90 20.14 -6.76
C ARG A 88 -3.57 20.23 -5.26
N ALA A 89 -2.53 19.53 -4.82
CA ALA A 89 -2.17 19.45 -3.39
C ALA A 89 -1.22 20.56 -2.95
N PHE A 90 -0.24 20.92 -3.77
CA PHE A 90 0.82 21.89 -3.46
C PHE A 90 0.45 23.30 -3.93
N THR A 91 -0.72 23.77 -3.52
CA THR A 91 -1.13 25.16 -3.75
C THR A 91 -0.40 26.10 -2.78
N PRO A 92 -0.21 27.39 -3.12
CA PRO A 92 0.38 28.36 -2.19
C PRO A 92 -0.33 28.40 -0.83
N ALA A 93 -1.66 28.30 -0.83
CA ALA A 93 -2.45 28.27 0.40
C ALA A 93 -2.13 27.04 1.27
N ASN A 94 -2.06 25.84 0.67
CA ASN A 94 -1.72 24.62 1.41
C ASN A 94 -0.29 24.65 1.94
N ILE A 95 0.66 25.16 1.14
CA ILE A 95 2.06 25.31 1.56
C ILE A 95 2.15 26.28 2.74
N CYS A 96 1.56 27.48 2.64
CA CYS A 96 1.57 28.44 3.74
C CYS A 96 0.89 27.88 5.01
N SER A 97 -0.23 27.17 4.85
CA SER A 97 -0.91 26.51 5.97
C SER A 97 -0.05 25.41 6.59
N ALA A 98 0.70 24.66 5.78
CA ALA A 98 1.61 23.62 6.25
C ALA A 98 2.72 24.18 7.15
N PHE A 99 3.37 25.27 6.70
CA PHE A 99 4.39 25.95 7.50
C PHE A 99 3.83 26.56 8.79
N ARG A 100 2.60 27.10 8.74
CA ARG A 100 1.91 27.60 9.93
C ARG A 100 1.57 26.46 10.90
N GLY A 101 1.06 25.34 10.39
CA GLY A 101 0.68 24.18 11.20
C GLY A 101 1.87 23.50 11.88
N ALA A 102 3.04 23.57 11.26
CA ALA A 102 4.33 23.15 11.82
C ALA A 102 4.96 24.21 12.77
N GLY A 103 4.32 25.36 12.95
CA GLY A 103 4.81 26.45 13.81
C GLY A 103 6.10 27.10 13.30
N LEU A 104 6.43 26.96 12.01
CA LEU A 104 7.66 27.49 11.43
C LEU A 104 7.49 28.89 10.83
N VAL A 105 6.34 29.15 10.17
CA VAL A 105 6.05 30.46 9.54
C VAL A 105 4.57 30.85 9.76
N PRO A 106 4.29 31.87 10.61
CA PRO A 106 5.23 32.51 11.53
C PRO A 106 5.77 31.51 12.57
N LEU A 107 6.92 31.83 13.17
CA LEU A 107 7.50 31.00 14.23
C LEU A 107 6.58 31.01 15.46
N GLN A 108 5.95 29.87 15.75
CA GLN A 108 4.98 29.70 16.85
C GLN A 108 5.26 28.39 17.60
N PRO A 109 6.25 28.39 18.52
CA PRO A 109 6.63 27.19 19.27
C PRO A 109 5.48 26.63 20.12
N ASP A 110 4.72 27.50 20.79
CA ASP A 110 3.66 27.10 21.72
C ASP A 110 2.56 26.27 21.04
N ALA A 111 2.23 26.59 19.78
CA ALA A 111 1.24 25.85 18.99
C ALA A 111 1.68 24.42 18.65
N VAL A 112 2.99 24.16 18.65
CA VAL A 112 3.57 22.81 18.48
C VAL A 112 3.68 22.12 19.83
N LEU A 113 4.21 22.82 20.83
CA LEU A 113 4.41 22.29 22.18
C LEU A 113 3.09 21.88 22.85
N SER A 114 2.00 22.60 22.62
CA SER A 114 0.68 22.25 23.14
C SER A 114 0.12 20.92 22.60
N LYS A 115 0.69 20.39 21.51
CA LYS A 115 0.30 19.09 20.92
C LYS A 115 1.06 17.92 21.54
N LEU A 116 2.12 18.19 22.30
CA LEU A 116 2.87 17.20 23.05
C LEU A 116 2.06 16.85 24.31
N ASP A 117 1.00 16.07 24.16
CA ASP A 117 0.25 15.53 25.31
C ASP A 117 1.14 14.49 26.01
N VAL A 118 1.96 14.94 26.96
CA VAL A 118 2.79 14.06 27.79
C VAL A 118 1.89 13.42 28.85
N GLN A 119 1.05 12.49 28.44
CA GLN A 119 0.43 11.56 29.37
C GLN A 119 1.46 10.51 29.76
N LEU A 120 2.12 10.71 30.91
CA LEU A 120 2.81 9.63 31.60
C LEU A 120 1.78 8.57 31.99
N ARG A 121 1.50 7.63 31.09
CA ARG A 121 0.70 6.45 31.43
C ARG A 121 1.56 5.52 32.26
N THR A 122 1.49 5.66 33.57
CA THR A 122 1.73 4.52 34.46
C THR A 122 0.66 3.48 34.12
N PRO A 123 1.01 2.24 33.74
CA PRO A 123 0.00 1.22 33.49
C PRO A 123 -0.68 0.89 34.82
N THR A 124 -1.86 1.45 35.06
CA THR A 124 -2.74 1.00 36.13
C THR A 124 -3.25 -0.39 35.72
N LEU A 125 -2.82 -1.42 36.46
CA LEU A 125 -3.42 -2.75 36.42
C LEU A 125 -4.91 -2.63 36.76
N ALA A 126 -5.77 -2.71 35.74
CA ALA A 126 -7.20 -2.85 35.95
C ALA A 126 -7.48 -4.29 36.36
N ALA A 127 -7.88 -4.48 37.61
CA ALA A 127 -8.55 -5.71 38.03
C ALA A 127 -9.93 -5.77 37.34
N LEU A 128 -10.15 -6.78 36.50
CA LEU A 128 -11.45 -7.06 35.90
C LEU A 128 -12.36 -7.70 36.95
N PRO A 129 -13.60 -7.22 37.15
CA PRO A 129 -14.66 -8.06 37.70
C PRO A 129 -15.11 -9.03 36.60
N GLU A 130 -15.08 -10.34 36.87
CA GLU A 130 -15.76 -11.33 36.02
C GLU A 130 -17.28 -11.10 36.10
N ALA A 131 -17.83 -10.49 35.06
CA ALA A 131 -19.28 -10.41 34.88
C ALA A 131 -19.80 -11.76 34.32
N PRO A 132 -21.00 -12.23 34.75
CA PRO A 132 -21.64 -13.40 34.16
C PRO A 132 -21.90 -13.19 32.67
N TRP A 133 -21.36 -14.08 31.83
CA TRP A 133 -21.47 -13.99 30.37
C TRP A 133 -22.92 -14.11 29.88
N GLU A 134 -23.39 -13.10 29.17
CA GLU A 134 -24.70 -13.08 28.47
C GLU A 134 -24.59 -13.68 27.06
N ALA A 135 -25.71 -14.14 26.49
CA ALA A 135 -25.72 -14.82 25.21
C ALA A 135 -25.45 -13.84 24.04
N CYS A 136 -24.22 -13.81 23.54
CA CYS A 136 -23.78 -12.99 22.40
C CYS A 136 -23.51 -13.84 21.14
N THR A 137 -23.39 -13.22 19.96
CA THR A 137 -22.91 -13.91 18.75
C THR A 137 -21.40 -14.16 18.88
N PRO A 138 -20.90 -15.40 18.72
CA PRO A 138 -19.50 -15.71 18.92
C PRO A 138 -18.67 -15.23 17.72
N SER A 139 -17.58 -14.53 17.99
CA SER A 139 -16.68 -13.97 16.97
C SER A 139 -15.36 -14.73 16.85
N ASN A 140 -15.05 -15.59 17.82
CA ASN A 140 -13.84 -16.40 17.87
C ASN A 140 -14.08 -17.76 18.56
N VAL A 141 -13.10 -18.66 18.48
CA VAL A 141 -13.21 -20.04 19.00
C VAL A 141 -13.43 -20.07 20.52
N ARG A 142 -12.80 -19.16 21.27
CA ARG A 142 -12.96 -19.10 22.72
C ARG A 142 -14.37 -18.68 23.12
N GLU A 143 -14.96 -17.72 22.42
CA GLU A 143 -16.35 -17.31 22.60
C GLU A 143 -17.34 -18.42 22.21
N LEU A 144 -17.05 -19.17 21.15
CA LEU A 144 -17.84 -20.33 20.73
C LEU A 144 -17.88 -21.42 21.82
N GLU A 145 -16.74 -21.73 22.44
CA GLU A 145 -16.62 -22.68 23.54
C GLU A 145 -17.37 -22.20 24.80
N ALA A 146 -17.24 -20.92 25.14
CA ALA A 146 -17.96 -20.31 26.26
C ALA A 146 -19.48 -20.39 26.06
N GLN A 147 -19.96 -20.10 24.85
CA GLN A 147 -21.38 -20.16 24.50
C GLN A 147 -21.93 -21.59 24.45
N SER A 148 -21.15 -22.55 23.95
CA SER A 148 -21.49 -23.99 23.99
C SER A 148 -21.65 -24.50 25.43
N THR A 149 -20.75 -24.07 26.31
CA THR A 149 -20.81 -24.39 27.75
C THR A 149 -22.05 -23.77 28.40
N LEU A 150 -22.36 -22.51 28.09
CA LEU A 150 -23.56 -21.83 28.58
C LEU A 150 -24.86 -22.55 28.16
N ILE A 151 -24.96 -22.99 26.89
CA ILE A 151 -26.12 -23.75 26.38
C ILE A 151 -26.26 -25.06 27.15
N ARG A 152 -25.17 -25.79 27.35
CA ARG A 152 -25.16 -27.07 28.10
C ARG A 152 -25.65 -26.89 29.53
N ASP A 153 -25.22 -25.83 30.21
CA ASP A 153 -25.60 -25.55 31.60
C ASP A 153 -27.03 -25.04 31.74
N ARG A 154 -27.56 -24.33 30.73
CA ARG A 154 -28.98 -23.94 30.68
C ARG A 154 -29.87 -25.15 30.46
N VAL A 155 -29.50 -26.08 29.58
CA VAL A 155 -30.23 -27.34 29.34
C VAL A 155 -30.26 -28.21 30.61
N ARG A 156 -29.12 -28.37 31.30
CA ARG A 156 -29.03 -29.18 32.53
C ARG A 156 -29.87 -28.64 33.69
N ARG A 157 -30.03 -27.32 33.80
CA ARG A 157 -30.79 -26.67 34.88
C ARG A 157 -32.28 -26.52 34.57
N HIS A 158 -32.71 -26.86 33.37
CA HIS A 158 -34.08 -26.66 32.91
C HIS A 158 -35.05 -27.68 33.53
N LYS A 159 -35.87 -27.23 34.50
CA LYS A 159 -36.79 -28.11 35.26
C LYS A 159 -38.27 -28.04 34.84
N SER A 160 -38.61 -27.48 33.67
CA SER A 160 -39.96 -27.33 33.04
C SER A 160 -40.50 -25.89 32.87
N SER A 161 -39.72 -24.85 33.19
CA SER A 161 -40.05 -23.47 32.80
C SER A 161 -39.88 -23.23 31.29
N SER A 162 -40.32 -22.08 30.75
CA SER A 162 -40.26 -21.78 29.31
C SER A 162 -38.86 -21.96 28.69
N PRO A 163 -38.72 -22.63 27.51
CA PRO A 163 -37.45 -22.90 26.85
C PRO A 163 -36.86 -21.71 26.08
N ALA A 164 -37.51 -20.54 26.12
CA ALA A 164 -37.14 -19.36 25.31
C ALA A 164 -35.66 -18.97 25.43
N SER A 165 -35.10 -19.01 26.63
CA SER A 165 -33.70 -18.67 26.91
C SER A 165 -32.68 -19.64 26.29
N ILE A 166 -33.07 -20.91 26.08
CA ILE A 166 -32.25 -21.92 25.40
C ILE A 166 -32.35 -21.75 23.88
N ILE A 167 -33.56 -21.52 23.38
CA ILE A 167 -33.83 -21.28 21.96
C ILE A 167 -33.06 -20.04 21.46
N GLU A 168 -33.02 -18.97 22.25
CA GLU A 168 -32.27 -17.76 21.93
C GLU A 168 -30.76 -18.03 21.84
N ALA A 169 -30.19 -18.79 22.77
CA ALA A 169 -28.78 -19.16 22.73
C ALA A 169 -28.43 -20.03 21.51
N ILE A 170 -29.32 -20.93 21.11
CA ILE A 170 -29.18 -21.74 19.88
C ILE A 170 -29.27 -20.85 18.63
N ASN A 171 -30.20 -19.89 18.58
CA ASN A 171 -30.32 -18.96 17.45
C ASN A 171 -29.08 -18.09 17.27
N GLN A 172 -28.46 -17.64 18.37
CA GLN A 172 -27.20 -16.88 18.32
C GLN A 172 -26.03 -17.74 17.81
N LEU A 173 -25.96 -19.01 18.22
CA LEU A 173 -24.98 -19.97 17.69
C LEU A 173 -25.16 -20.19 16.18
N LYS A 174 -26.40 -20.38 15.72
CA LYS A 174 -26.73 -20.49 14.30
C LYS A 174 -26.27 -19.27 13.51
N LYS A 175 -26.58 -18.06 14.00
CA LYS A 175 -26.18 -16.80 13.36
C LYS A 175 -24.65 -16.64 13.31
N GLY A 176 -23.94 -17.03 14.37
CA GLY A 176 -22.48 -17.07 14.40
C GLY A 176 -21.90 -18.01 13.35
N ALA A 177 -22.47 -19.22 13.21
CA ALA A 177 -22.06 -20.18 12.19
C ALA A 177 -22.28 -19.66 10.76
N GLU A 178 -23.42 -19.03 10.49
CA GLU A 178 -23.71 -18.39 9.19
C GLU A 178 -22.67 -17.31 8.83
N VAL A 179 -22.34 -16.44 9.78
CA VAL A 179 -21.33 -15.37 9.59
C VAL A 179 -19.94 -15.95 9.35
N MET A 180 -19.55 -16.99 10.11
CA MET A 180 -18.27 -17.67 9.93
C MET A 180 -18.16 -18.37 8.57
N MET A 181 -19.23 -19.04 8.12
CA MET A 181 -19.26 -19.71 6.83
C MET A 181 -19.11 -18.71 5.67
N LEU A 182 -19.85 -17.59 5.72
CA LEU A 182 -19.75 -16.53 4.72
C LEU A 182 -18.35 -15.90 4.71
N SER A 183 -17.80 -15.63 5.91
CA SER A 183 -16.45 -15.09 6.06
C SER A 183 -15.40 -16.05 5.51
N ALA A 184 -15.55 -17.36 5.73
CA ALA A 184 -14.65 -18.38 5.20
C ALA A 184 -14.69 -18.45 3.66
N GLU A 185 -15.84 -18.24 3.05
CA GLU A 185 -15.98 -18.16 1.60
C GLU A 185 -15.29 -16.92 1.03
N LEU A 186 -15.52 -15.75 1.61
CA LEU A 186 -14.83 -14.51 1.25
C LEU A 186 -13.29 -14.64 1.40
N MET A 187 -12.84 -15.31 2.46
CA MET A 187 -11.41 -15.58 2.67
C MET A 187 -10.84 -16.51 1.60
N ARG A 188 -11.57 -17.57 1.21
CA ARG A 188 -11.17 -18.47 0.13
C ARG A 188 -11.01 -17.72 -1.20
N ASP A 189 -11.97 -16.87 -1.56
CA ASP A 189 -11.90 -16.06 -2.77
C ASP A 189 -10.70 -15.10 -2.75
N ARG A 190 -10.46 -14.47 -1.58
CA ARG A 190 -9.33 -13.57 -1.41
C ARG A 190 -7.99 -14.30 -1.56
N ILE A 191 -7.86 -15.48 -0.95
CA ILE A 191 -6.66 -16.33 -1.07
C ILE A 191 -6.44 -16.73 -2.53
N ALA A 192 -7.45 -17.22 -3.23
CA ALA A 192 -7.35 -17.61 -4.64
C ALA A 192 -6.92 -16.42 -5.53
N SER A 193 -7.48 -15.23 -5.29
CA SER A 193 -7.08 -14.01 -5.99
C SER A 193 -5.62 -13.63 -5.72
N LEU A 194 -5.17 -13.73 -4.47
CA LEU A 194 -3.79 -13.42 -4.07
C LEU A 194 -2.80 -14.41 -4.68
N GLU A 195 -3.12 -15.70 -4.68
CA GLU A 195 -2.31 -16.73 -5.33
C GLU A 195 -2.16 -16.50 -6.83
N LYS A 196 -3.25 -16.15 -7.52
CA LYS A 196 -3.22 -15.80 -8.94
C LYS A 196 -2.34 -14.58 -9.21
N ALA A 197 -2.46 -13.54 -8.39
CA ALA A 197 -1.63 -12.34 -8.49
C ALA A 197 -0.15 -12.63 -8.22
N ASN A 198 0.16 -13.43 -7.20
CA ASN A 198 1.52 -13.87 -6.87
C ASN A 198 2.13 -14.71 -8.00
N LYS A 199 1.37 -15.63 -8.60
CA LYS A 199 1.82 -16.42 -9.75
C LYS A 199 2.17 -15.53 -10.95
N ALA A 200 1.32 -14.54 -11.25
CA ALA A 200 1.58 -13.57 -12.31
C ALA A 200 2.81 -12.69 -12.01
N ALA A 201 2.98 -12.24 -10.76
CA ALA A 201 4.14 -11.46 -10.34
C ALA A 201 5.44 -12.27 -10.42
N SER A 202 5.42 -13.53 -9.95
CA SER A 202 6.56 -14.45 -10.04
C SER A 202 6.92 -14.78 -11.49
N ALA A 203 5.94 -15.00 -12.36
CA ALA A 203 6.19 -15.19 -13.80
C ALA A 203 6.83 -13.94 -14.44
N ARG A 204 6.42 -12.73 -14.04
CA ARG A 204 7.07 -11.47 -14.48
C ARG A 204 8.50 -11.33 -13.97
N LYS A 205 8.80 -11.79 -12.75
CA LYS A 205 10.17 -11.80 -12.20
C LYS A 205 11.08 -12.81 -12.91
N GLN A 206 10.55 -13.99 -13.29
CA GLN A 206 11.31 -15.03 -13.99
C GLN A 206 11.54 -14.75 -15.48
N ARG A 207 10.74 -13.87 -16.11
CA ARG A 207 11.05 -13.38 -17.46
C ARG A 207 12.40 -12.66 -17.42
N LYS A 208 13.39 -13.18 -18.15
CA LYS A 208 14.74 -12.60 -18.30
C LYS A 208 14.62 -11.11 -18.62
N LYS A 209 14.96 -10.25 -17.65
CA LYS A 209 15.26 -8.85 -17.93
C LYS A 209 16.60 -8.83 -18.66
N LYS A 210 16.58 -8.73 -19.99
CA LYS A 210 17.80 -8.43 -20.77
C LYS A 210 18.24 -7.04 -20.29
N ARG A 211 19.22 -7.01 -19.39
CA ARG A 211 19.82 -5.75 -18.92
C ARG A 211 20.47 -5.13 -20.14
N ILE A 212 19.95 -4.00 -20.62
CA ILE A 212 20.67 -3.15 -21.57
C ILE A 212 21.79 -2.53 -20.74
N GLN A 213 22.89 -3.28 -20.64
CA GLN A 213 24.11 -2.78 -20.03
C GLN A 213 24.86 -2.05 -21.14
N LYS A 214 24.85 -0.73 -21.06
CA LYS A 214 26.01 0.14 -21.28
C LYS A 214 25.64 1.53 -20.75
N GLN A 215 26.48 2.06 -19.88
CA GLN A 215 26.44 3.45 -19.42
C GLN A 215 26.70 4.35 -20.62
N GLY A 216 25.64 4.74 -21.31
CA GLY A 216 25.67 5.70 -22.41
C GLY A 216 24.27 6.27 -22.61
N THR A 217 24.18 7.56 -22.88
CA THR A 217 22.93 8.22 -23.28
C THR A 217 22.48 7.60 -24.60
N LEU A 218 21.46 6.76 -24.57
CA LEU A 218 20.88 6.17 -25.78
C LEU A 218 20.20 7.28 -26.56
N THR A 219 20.68 7.53 -27.78
CA THR A 219 20.07 8.50 -28.67
C THR A 219 18.79 7.93 -29.28
N LYS A 220 17.86 8.81 -29.69
CA LYS A 220 16.56 8.38 -30.24
C LYS A 220 16.71 7.44 -31.45
N GLY A 221 17.70 7.68 -32.32
CA GLY A 221 17.99 6.83 -33.48
C GLY A 221 18.43 5.42 -33.09
N GLU A 222 19.34 5.28 -32.12
CA GLU A 222 19.75 3.96 -31.62
C GLU A 222 18.58 3.20 -30.98
N GLY A 223 17.60 3.91 -30.41
CA GLY A 223 16.36 3.31 -29.90
C GLY A 223 15.45 2.78 -31.01
N GLU A 224 15.34 3.49 -32.13
CA GLU A 224 14.54 3.08 -33.29
C GLU A 224 15.17 1.88 -34.01
N ASP A 225 16.50 1.84 -34.13
CA ASP A 225 17.22 0.71 -34.74
C ASP A 225 17.03 -0.60 -33.95
N ILE A 226 17.08 -0.53 -32.61
CA ILE A 226 16.84 -1.70 -31.75
C ILE A 226 15.40 -2.21 -31.90
N LEU A 227 14.43 -1.31 -32.09
CA LEU A 227 13.03 -1.70 -32.31
C LEU A 227 12.87 -2.39 -33.67
N ALA A 228 13.45 -1.83 -34.73
CA ALA A 228 13.41 -2.40 -36.07
C ALA A 228 14.07 -3.79 -36.11
N GLN A 229 15.23 -3.95 -35.48
CA GLN A 229 15.95 -5.22 -35.44
C GLN A 229 15.17 -6.31 -34.70
N ARG A 230 14.43 -5.92 -33.65
CA ARG A 230 13.56 -6.82 -32.88
C ARG A 230 12.30 -7.23 -33.65
N GLU A 231 11.78 -6.33 -34.50
CA GLU A 231 10.64 -6.61 -35.37
C GLU A 231 11.02 -7.61 -36.47
N VAL A 232 12.21 -7.44 -37.06
CA VAL A 232 12.82 -8.38 -38.01
C VAL A 232 13.04 -9.75 -37.37
N GLU A 233 13.64 -9.83 -36.17
CA GLU A 233 13.83 -11.11 -35.47
C GLU A 233 12.50 -11.83 -35.16
N GLN A 234 11.45 -11.08 -34.82
CA GLN A 234 10.12 -11.65 -34.59
C GLN A 234 9.48 -12.17 -35.88
N GLN A 235 9.73 -11.49 -37.00
CA GLN A 235 9.22 -11.91 -38.30
C GLN A 235 9.93 -13.18 -38.79
N ILE A 236 11.26 -13.25 -38.65
CA ILE A 236 12.04 -14.46 -38.94
C ILE A 236 11.55 -15.63 -38.10
N SER A 237 11.34 -15.43 -36.79
CA SER A 237 10.84 -16.51 -35.91
C SER A 237 9.41 -16.97 -36.26
N ARG A 238 8.57 -16.10 -36.84
CA ARG A 238 7.24 -16.47 -37.34
C ARG A 238 7.34 -17.27 -38.64
N GLU A 239 8.22 -16.88 -39.55
CA GLU A 239 8.45 -17.55 -40.82
C GLU A 239 9.09 -18.94 -40.63
N GLU A 240 10.04 -19.10 -39.71
CA GLU A 240 10.63 -20.40 -39.37
C GLU A 240 9.59 -21.40 -38.83
N ARG A 241 8.63 -20.91 -38.04
CA ARG A 241 7.50 -21.74 -37.55
C ARG A 241 6.55 -22.16 -38.67
N GLN A 242 6.40 -21.34 -39.72
CA GLN A 242 5.59 -21.68 -40.89
C GLN A 242 6.35 -22.58 -41.89
N GLY A 243 7.66 -22.40 -42.04
CA GLY A 243 8.53 -23.21 -42.89
C GLY A 243 8.72 -24.64 -42.38
N GLY A 244 8.77 -24.83 -41.05
CA GLY A 244 8.82 -26.16 -40.43
C GLY A 244 7.59 -27.03 -40.70
N ALA A 245 6.43 -26.43 -40.95
CA ALA A 245 5.21 -27.16 -41.32
C ALA A 245 5.26 -27.69 -42.77
N ARG A 246 5.99 -27.03 -43.68
CA ARG A 246 6.14 -27.47 -45.08
C ARG A 246 7.22 -28.55 -45.25
N SER A 247 8.28 -28.56 -44.44
CA SER A 247 9.34 -29.57 -44.53
C SER A 247 8.96 -30.92 -43.92
N GLY A 248 7.98 -30.94 -43.00
CA GLY A 248 7.42 -32.17 -42.42
C GLY A 248 6.65 -33.04 -43.42
N LEU A 249 6.06 -32.44 -44.46
CA LEU A 249 5.33 -33.17 -45.51
C LEU A 249 6.28 -33.83 -46.55
N SER A 250 7.50 -33.33 -46.72
CA SER A 250 8.44 -33.88 -47.70
C SER A 250 9.25 -35.07 -47.18
N ARG A 251 9.42 -35.21 -45.85
CA ARG A 251 10.18 -36.35 -45.26
C ARG A 251 9.37 -37.64 -45.17
N GLN A 252 8.03 -37.60 -45.29
CA GLN A 252 7.20 -38.80 -45.33
C GLN A 252 7.18 -39.51 -46.69
N ALA A 253 7.67 -38.88 -47.76
CA ALA A 253 7.62 -39.43 -49.12
C ALA A 253 8.85 -40.26 -49.55
N LEU A 254 9.92 -40.33 -48.74
CA LEU A 254 11.17 -41.04 -49.10
C LEU A 254 11.43 -42.31 -48.27
N ALA A 255 10.46 -42.78 -47.48
CA ALA A 255 10.58 -43.98 -46.64
C ALA A 255 9.66 -45.13 -47.10
N ARG A 256 9.29 -45.18 -48.38
CA ARG A 256 8.58 -46.30 -49.00
C ARG A 256 9.09 -46.55 -50.42
N CYS A 257 10.18 -47.29 -50.53
CA CYS A 257 10.50 -48.23 -51.62
C CYS A 257 11.33 -49.36 -51.01
#